data_AF-A0AAE0EZ71-F1
#
_entry.id   AF-A0AAE0EZ71-F1
#
_cell.length_a   1.000
_cell.length_b   1.000
_cell.length_c   1.000
_cell.angle_alpha   90.00
_cell.angle_beta   90.00
_cell.angle_gamma   90.00
#
_symmetry.space_group_name_H-M   'P 1'
#
loop_
_entity.id
_entity.type
_entity.pdbx_description
1 polymer ?
#
loop_
_entity_poly.entity_id
_entity_poly.type
_entity_poly.pdbx_seq_one_letter_code
_entity_poly.pdbx_strand_id
1 'polypeptide(L)'
;MRKRVCCVQDSNVLWLFYEDMLEDLEGTVRKVAKFIDCGTKDDAIIEEAVKRSSFKFMSENSHKFDEHVSKRLRNPAMGLPPDAGSTGSKVRQGSKGSGKVKLPEDIQAALYAKWAPVQEVTGFETYEDMRRAGISTESTICDGFGCVLS
;
A
#
# COMPACT_ATOMS: atom_id res chain seq x y z
N MET A 1 -29.25 5.32 -1.98
CA MET A 1 -28.66 4.61 -0.83
C MET A 1 -27.17 4.43 -1.11
N ARG A 2 -26.30 5.34 -0.65
CA ARG A 2 -24.84 5.27 -0.90
C ARG A 2 -24.29 4.12 -0.05
N LYS A 3 -23.79 3.06 -0.68
CA LYS A 3 -22.98 2.02 0.00
C LYS A 3 -21.67 2.68 0.40
N ARG A 4 -21.60 3.24 1.61
CA ARG A 4 -20.32 3.66 2.18
C ARG A 4 -19.50 2.39 2.40
N VAL A 5 -18.30 2.34 1.83
CA VAL A 5 -17.34 1.24 2.02
C VAL A 5 -17.09 1.09 3.53
N CYS A 6 -17.54 -0.01 4.13
CA CYS A 6 -17.62 -0.12 5.60
C CYS A 6 -16.25 -0.13 6.30
N CYS A 7 -15.19 -0.50 5.59
CA CYS A 7 -13.84 -0.61 6.16
C CYS A 7 -13.12 0.74 6.30
N VAL A 8 -13.72 1.85 5.84
CA VAL A 8 -13.12 3.19 5.89
C VAL A 8 -13.14 3.78 7.32
N GLN A 9 -13.94 3.21 8.21
CA GLN A 9 -14.19 3.74 9.56
C GLN A 9 -13.98 2.69 10.66
N ASP A 10 -13.37 1.54 10.35
CA ASP A 10 -13.08 0.49 11.33
C ASP A 10 -11.76 0.80 12.05
N SER A 11 -11.80 0.92 13.38
CA SER A 11 -10.62 1.19 14.21
C SER A 11 -9.60 0.04 14.18
N ASN A 12 -9.98 -1.14 13.73
CA ASN A 12 -9.10 -2.30 13.55
C ASN A 12 -8.50 -2.38 12.13
N VAL A 13 -8.65 -1.33 11.32
CA VAL A 13 -8.09 -1.27 9.97
C VAL A 13 -7.31 0.04 9.80
N LEU A 14 -5.99 -0.06 9.65
CA LEU A 14 -5.15 1.08 9.31
C LEU A 14 -4.97 1.20 7.80
N TRP A 15 -5.43 2.30 7.23
CA TRP A 15 -5.17 2.67 5.84
C TRP A 15 -3.86 3.43 5.70
N LEU A 16 -3.03 3.04 4.73
CA LEU A 16 -1.78 3.69 4.38
C LEU A 16 -1.68 3.81 2.86
N PHE A 17 -1.05 4.89 2.41
CA PHE A 17 -0.75 5.12 0.99
C PHE A 17 0.74 4.94 0.74
N TYR A 18 1.09 4.34 -0.39
CA TYR A 18 2.50 4.11 -0.73
C TYR A 18 3.27 5.41 -0.87
N GLU A 19 2.64 6.43 -1.44
CA GLU A 19 3.20 7.75 -1.63
C GLU A 19 3.47 8.46 -0.29
N ASP A 20 2.60 8.27 0.72
CA ASP A 20 2.82 8.80 2.08
C ASP A 20 4.07 8.17 2.71
N MET A 21 4.28 6.86 2.50
CA MET A 21 5.47 6.16 3.00
C MET A 21 6.76 6.66 2.35
N LEU A 22 6.71 7.11 1.10
CA LEU A 22 7.86 7.70 0.42
C LEU A 22 8.13 9.14 0.89
N GLU A 23 7.08 9.89 1.20
CA GLU A 23 7.16 11.29 1.63
C GLU A 23 7.56 11.41 3.11
N ASP A 24 7.06 10.53 3.97
CA ASP A 24 7.36 10.48 5.40
C ASP A 24 7.33 9.03 5.94
N LEU A 25 8.48 8.36 5.81
CA LEU A 25 8.63 6.98 6.26
C LEU A 25 8.56 6.87 7.79
N GLU A 26 9.19 7.79 8.53
CA GLU A 26 9.20 7.75 10.00
C GLU A 26 7.80 7.98 10.57
N GLY A 27 7.08 8.99 10.09
CA GLY A 27 5.70 9.23 10.50
C GLY A 27 4.80 8.05 10.18
N THR A 28 5.02 7.36 9.06
CA THR A 28 4.28 6.12 8.75
C THR A 28 4.62 4.98 9.72
N VAL A 29 5.90 4.77 10.04
CA VAL A 29 6.31 3.77 11.04
C VAL A 29 5.68 4.07 12.40
N ARG A 30 5.65 5.34 12.83
CA ARG A 30 4.99 5.75 14.08
C ARG A 30 3.48 5.51 14.05
N LYS A 31 2.80 5.75 12.92
CA LYS A 31 1.37 5.40 12.73
C LYS A 31 1.13 3.90 12.90
N VAL A 32 1.97 3.07 12.27
CA VAL A 32 1.88 1.60 12.39
C VAL A 32 2.14 1.17 13.83
N ALA A 33 3.20 1.67 14.46
CA ALA A 33 3.53 1.38 15.86
C ALA A 33 2.37 1.70 16.80
N LYS A 34 1.72 2.85 16.61
CA LYS A 34 0.52 3.25 17.39
C LYS A 34 -0.64 2.30 17.15
N PHE A 35 -0.86 1.89 15.92
CA PHE A 35 -1.97 1.00 15.56
C PHE A 35 -1.82 -0.41 16.14
N ILE A 36 -0.60 -0.97 16.16
CA ILE A 36 -0.33 -2.30 16.73
C ILE A 36 -0.01 -2.27 18.23
N ASP A 37 -0.04 -1.09 18.86
CA ASP A 37 0.35 -0.84 20.26
C ASP A 37 1.72 -1.43 20.64
N CYS A 38 2.74 -1.19 19.79
CA CYS A 38 4.08 -1.72 20.00
C CYS A 38 5.15 -0.66 19.69
N GLY A 39 6.06 -0.43 20.65
CA GLY A 39 7.23 0.43 20.44
C GLY A 39 6.94 1.92 20.24
N THR A 40 5.72 2.38 20.53
CA THR A 40 5.25 3.76 20.23
C THR A 40 6.04 4.87 20.92
N LYS A 41 6.67 4.56 22.05
CA LYS A 41 7.43 5.51 22.89
C LYS A 41 8.92 5.21 22.92
N ASP A 42 9.37 4.23 22.13
CA ASP A 42 10.76 3.81 22.07
C ASP A 42 11.35 4.25 20.73
N ASP A 43 12.04 5.40 20.74
CA ASP A 43 12.62 5.96 19.54
C ASP A 43 13.70 5.05 18.93
N ALA A 44 14.38 4.21 19.72
CA ALA A 44 15.36 3.27 19.18
C ALA A 44 14.69 2.16 18.35
N ILE A 45 13.51 1.69 18.79
CA ILE A 45 12.70 0.74 18.00
C ILE A 45 12.21 1.40 16.70
N ILE A 46 11.74 2.65 16.77
CA ILE A 46 11.28 3.39 15.59
C ILE A 46 12.42 3.61 14.59
N GLU A 47 13.58 4.07 15.06
CA GLU A 47 14.76 4.30 14.22
C GLU A 47 15.21 3.02 13.51
N GLU A 48 15.29 1.90 14.22
CA GLU A 48 15.67 0.62 13.62
C GLU A 48 14.62 0.13 12.61
N ALA A 49 13.32 0.33 12.90
CA ALA A 49 12.24 -0.01 11.98
C ALA A 49 12.30 0.84 10.70
N VAL A 50 12.52 2.15 10.81
CA VAL A 50 12.72 3.06 9.67
C VAL A 50 13.90 2.63 8.83
N LYS A 51 15.05 2.38 9.47
CA LYS A 51 16.26 1.93 8.79
C LYS A 51 16.05 0.63 8.03
N ARG A 52 15.45 -0.38 8.65
CA ARG A 52 15.20 -1.70 8.02
C ARG A 52 14.13 -1.67 6.94
N SER A 53 13.20 -0.73 7.03
CA SER A 53 12.14 -0.52 6.03
C SER A 53 12.57 0.41 4.90
N SER A 54 13.75 1.04 5.00
CA SER A 54 14.25 1.91 3.95
C SER A 54 14.57 1.13 2.68
N PHE A 55 14.29 1.74 1.52
CA PHE A 55 14.63 1.12 0.23
C PHE A 55 16.11 0.77 0.13
N LYS A 56 17.00 1.64 0.63
CA LYS A 56 18.45 1.39 0.65
C LYS A 56 18.75 0.06 1.34
N PHE A 57 18.32 -0.10 2.59
CA PHE A 57 18.56 -1.33 3.35
C PHE A 57 17.93 -2.54 2.67
N MET A 58 16.68 -2.42 2.21
CA MET A 58 15.98 -3.52 1.56
C MET A 58 16.66 -3.95 0.26
N SER A 59 17.18 -3.01 -0.52
CA SER A 59 17.86 -3.29 -1.80
C SER A 59 19.22 -3.95 -1.59
N GLU A 60 20.01 -3.46 -0.63
CA GLU A 60 21.28 -4.06 -0.20
C GLU A 60 21.07 -5.48 0.39
N ASN A 61 19.88 -5.75 0.93
CA ASN A 61 19.50 -7.04 1.51
C ASN A 61 18.45 -7.78 0.66
N SER A 62 18.36 -7.52 -0.64
CA SER A 62 17.29 -8.00 -1.53
C SER A 62 16.98 -9.50 -1.41
N HIS A 63 18.00 -10.34 -1.28
CA HIS A 63 17.87 -11.79 -1.10
C HIS A 63 16.97 -12.22 0.09
N LYS A 64 16.80 -11.36 1.11
CA LYS A 64 15.91 -11.61 2.26
C LYS A 64 14.43 -11.42 1.92
N PHE A 65 14.13 -10.70 0.84
CA PHE A 65 12.78 -10.38 0.39
C PHE A 65 12.35 -11.22 -0.82
N ASP A 66 13.27 -12.03 -1.35
CA ASP A 66 13.02 -12.92 -2.48
C ASP A 66 12.58 -14.31 -2.02
N GLU A 67 11.64 -14.90 -2.76
CA GLU A 67 11.05 -16.20 -2.42
C GLU A 67 11.87 -17.38 -2.97
N HIS A 68 13.18 -17.39 -2.76
CA HIS A 68 14.06 -18.41 -3.36
C HIS A 68 13.67 -19.84 -2.97
N VAL A 69 13.31 -20.08 -1.71
CA VAL A 69 12.92 -21.42 -1.22
C VAL A 69 11.62 -21.88 -1.88
N SER A 70 10.59 -21.03 -1.88
CA SER A 70 9.29 -21.34 -2.49
C SER A 70 9.40 -21.54 -4.00
N LYS A 71 10.19 -20.69 -4.69
CA LYS A 71 10.45 -20.84 -6.13
C LYS A 71 11.13 -22.17 -6.44
N ARG A 72 12.16 -22.56 -5.68
CA ARG A 72 12.88 -23.82 -5.88
C ARG A 72 11.99 -25.06 -5.74
N LEU A 73 11.02 -25.02 -4.82
CA LEU A 73 10.07 -26.13 -4.61
C LEU A 73 8.92 -26.12 -5.62
N ARG A 74 8.38 -24.94 -5.95
CA ARG A 74 7.25 -24.78 -6.89
C ARG A 74 7.65 -25.01 -8.34
N ASN A 75 8.82 -24.51 -8.76
CA ASN A 75 9.21 -24.49 -10.17
C ASN A 75 9.19 -25.89 -10.82
N PRO A 76 9.76 -26.94 -10.21
CA PRO A 76 9.68 -28.30 -10.76
C PRO A 76 8.23 -28.79 -10.93
N ALA A 77 7.35 -28.53 -9.96
CA ALA A 77 5.94 -28.90 -10.03
C ALA A 77 5.18 -28.17 -11.16
N MET A 78 5.69 -27.03 -11.61
CA MET A 78 5.15 -26.24 -12.72
C MET A 78 5.87 -26.49 -14.06
N GLY A 79 6.81 -27.44 -14.13
CA GLY A 79 7.61 -27.71 -15.32
C GLY A 79 8.64 -26.61 -15.65
N LEU A 80 9.03 -25.80 -14.65
CA LEU A 80 10.02 -24.74 -14.79
C LEU A 80 11.38 -25.17 -14.23
N PRO A 81 12.50 -24.64 -14.77
CA PRO A 81 13.81 -24.80 -14.14
C PRO A 81 13.80 -24.38 -12.67
N PRO A 82 14.48 -25.09 -11.75
CA PRO A 82 14.46 -24.78 -10.32
C PRO A 82 14.88 -23.34 -9.99
N ASP A 83 15.74 -22.75 -10.82
CA ASP A 83 16.29 -21.41 -10.70
C ASP A 83 15.52 -20.35 -11.52
N ALA A 84 14.48 -20.72 -12.28
CA ALA A 84 13.71 -19.79 -13.08
C ALA A 84 13.15 -18.62 -12.24
N GLY A 85 13.45 -17.40 -12.67
CA GLY A 85 13.05 -16.17 -11.97
C GLY A 85 13.80 -15.92 -10.65
N SER A 86 14.96 -16.55 -10.42
CA SER A 86 15.78 -16.36 -9.20
C SER A 86 16.83 -15.26 -9.32
N THR A 87 17.03 -14.70 -10.51
CA THR A 87 18.03 -13.64 -10.77
C THR A 87 17.48 -12.23 -10.59
N GLY A 88 16.16 -12.07 -10.50
CA GLY A 88 15.50 -10.78 -10.29
C GLY A 88 15.16 -10.55 -8.81
N SER A 89 15.54 -9.37 -8.30
CA SER A 89 15.11 -8.86 -7.00
C SER A 89 13.69 -8.32 -7.06
N LYS A 90 12.85 -8.65 -6.07
CA LYS A 90 11.56 -7.99 -5.86
C LYS A 90 11.71 -6.52 -5.46
N VAL A 91 12.83 -6.15 -4.85
CA VAL A 91 13.17 -4.77 -4.50
C VAL A 91 13.85 -4.11 -5.70
N ARG A 92 13.05 -3.44 -6.55
CA ARG A 92 13.50 -2.95 -7.86
C ARG A 92 13.95 -1.49 -7.86
N GLN A 93 13.09 -0.55 -7.47
CA GLN A 93 13.34 0.88 -7.71
C GLN A 93 12.90 1.83 -6.60
N GLY A 94 12.02 1.40 -5.67
CA GLY A 94 11.68 2.15 -4.46
C GLY A 94 11.15 3.56 -4.69
N SER A 95 10.58 3.84 -5.87
CA SER A 95 10.14 5.18 -6.28
C SER A 95 8.79 5.14 -6.97
N LYS A 96 7.96 6.14 -6.69
CA LYS A 96 6.69 6.39 -7.39
C LYS A 96 6.94 6.89 -8.83
N GLY A 97 6.05 6.55 -9.76
CA GLY A 97 6.09 7.06 -11.13
C GLY A 97 7.23 6.52 -12.01
N SER A 98 7.92 5.46 -11.61
CA SER A 98 9.02 4.84 -12.37
C SER A 98 8.57 4.09 -13.63
N GLY A 99 7.26 4.04 -13.92
CA GLY A 99 6.71 3.70 -15.22
C GLY A 99 7.11 4.76 -16.25
N LYS A 100 8.33 4.67 -16.78
CA LYS A 100 8.92 5.66 -17.69
C LYS A 100 8.20 5.78 -19.05
N VAL A 101 7.31 4.84 -19.36
CA VAL A 101 6.52 4.85 -20.59
C VAL A 101 5.16 5.43 -20.29
N LYS A 102 4.95 6.69 -20.68
CA LYS A 102 3.61 7.26 -20.73
C LYS A 102 2.83 6.45 -21.76
N LEU A 103 1.74 5.82 -21.32
CA LEU A 103 0.87 5.08 -22.22
C LEU A 103 0.32 6.03 -23.30
N PRO A 104 0.08 5.55 -24.53
CA PRO A 104 -0.65 6.31 -25.54
C PRO A 104 -1.99 6.83 -24.99
N GLU A 105 -2.44 7.99 -25.47
CA GLU A 105 -3.62 8.68 -24.92
C GLU A 105 -4.91 7.89 -25.11
N ASP A 106 -5.04 7.18 -26.23
CA ASP A 106 -6.15 6.26 -26.51
C ASP A 106 -6.22 5.11 -25.51
N ILE A 107 -5.06 4.55 -25.13
CA ILE A 107 -4.97 3.49 -24.11
C ILE A 107 -5.30 4.05 -22.72
N GLN A 108 -4.86 5.27 -22.39
CA GLN A 108 -5.23 5.90 -21.13
C GLN A 108 -6.76 6.11 -21.05
N ALA A 109 -7.37 6.63 -22.11
CA ALA A 109 -8.82 6.83 -22.18
C ALA A 109 -9.57 5.49 -22.02
N ALA A 110 -9.09 4.42 -22.68
CA ALA A 110 -9.67 3.08 -22.54
C ALA A 110 -9.57 2.56 -21.10
N LEU A 111 -8.45 2.79 -20.40
CA LEU A 111 -8.28 2.42 -18.99
C LEU A 111 -9.22 3.22 -18.07
N TYR A 112 -9.34 4.53 -18.27
CA TYR A 112 -10.26 5.38 -17.49
C TYR A 112 -11.72 4.95 -17.68
N ALA A 113 -12.13 4.62 -18.91
CA ALA A 113 -13.47 4.10 -19.18
C ALA A 113 -13.74 2.78 -18.44
N LYS A 114 -12.74 1.91 -18.29
CA LYS A 114 -12.84 0.69 -17.48
C LYS A 114 -12.87 0.94 -15.98
N TRP A 115 -12.33 2.08 -15.53
CA TRP A 115 -12.25 2.45 -14.13
C TRP A 115 -13.52 3.14 -13.61
N ALA A 116 -14.40 3.65 -14.48
CA ALA A 116 -15.63 4.34 -14.10
C ALA A 116 -16.51 3.57 -13.06
N PRO A 117 -16.72 2.25 -13.18
CA PRO A 117 -17.48 1.50 -12.16
C PRO A 117 -16.82 1.48 -10.78
N VAL A 118 -15.49 1.62 -10.71
CA VAL A 118 -14.77 1.68 -9.43
C VAL A 118 -15.10 2.99 -8.72
N GLN A 119 -15.16 4.11 -9.43
CA GLN A 119 -15.52 5.42 -8.87
C GLN A 119 -16.93 5.41 -8.25
N GLU A 120 -17.87 4.70 -8.85
CA GLU A 120 -19.24 4.56 -8.32
C GLU A 120 -19.27 3.82 -6.97
N VAL A 121 -18.38 2.84 -6.79
CA VAL A 121 -18.29 2.02 -5.57
C VAL A 121 -17.48 2.72 -4.48
N THR A 122 -16.35 3.33 -4.84
CA THR A 122 -15.44 3.97 -3.88
C THR A 122 -15.91 5.37 -3.50
N GLY A 123 -16.65 6.05 -4.38
CA GLY A 123 -17.07 7.44 -4.21
C GLY A 123 -15.95 8.46 -4.45
N PHE A 124 -14.77 8.04 -4.90
CA PHE A 124 -13.64 8.90 -5.21
C PHE A 124 -13.39 8.96 -6.72
N GLU A 125 -13.30 10.17 -7.26
CA GLU A 125 -13.05 10.40 -8.68
C GLU A 125 -11.61 10.02 -9.06
N THR A 126 -10.64 10.38 -8.22
CA THR A 126 -9.24 10.03 -8.43
C THR A 126 -8.62 9.34 -7.22
N TYR A 127 -7.51 8.64 -7.46
CA TYR A 127 -6.67 8.10 -6.38
C TYR A 127 -6.18 9.19 -5.43
N GLU A 128 -5.84 10.38 -5.95
CA GLU A 128 -5.42 11.52 -5.13
C GLU A 128 -6.56 12.05 -4.26
N ASP A 129 -7.80 12.02 -4.73
CA ASP A 129 -8.96 12.39 -3.90
C ASP A 129 -9.16 11.39 -2.77
N MET A 130 -9.00 10.09 -3.07
CA MET A 130 -9.04 9.03 -2.08
C MET A 130 -7.92 9.17 -1.03
N ARG A 131 -6.70 9.52 -1.48
CA ARG A 131 -5.54 9.78 -0.61
C ARG A 131 -5.75 10.99 0.28
N ARG A 132 -6.20 12.12 -0.29
CA ARG A 132 -6.46 13.36 0.43
C ARG A 132 -7.59 13.22 1.45
N ALA A 133 -8.60 12.40 1.14
CA ALA A 133 -9.71 12.16 2.06
C ALA A 133 -9.27 11.50 3.37
N GLY A 134 -8.09 10.86 3.41
CA GLY A 134 -7.52 10.27 4.62
C GLY A 134 -8.50 9.25 5.22
N ILE A 135 -8.46 8.02 4.71
CA ILE A 135 -9.35 6.88 5.04
C ILE A 135 -9.15 6.38 6.50
N SER A 136 -8.75 7.26 7.41
CA SER A 136 -8.57 7.02 8.84
C SER A 136 -8.64 8.32 9.63
N THR A 137 -9.49 9.28 9.22
CA THR A 137 -9.75 10.47 10.04
C THR A 137 -10.97 10.21 10.94
N GLU A 138 -10.76 10.50 12.22
CA GLU A 138 -11.61 10.12 13.36
C GLU A 138 -13.09 10.48 13.21
N SER A 139 -13.92 9.54 13.64
CA SER A 139 -15.29 9.72 14.14
C SER A 139 -16.27 10.51 13.26
N THR A 140 -16.96 9.80 12.38
CA THR A 140 -18.41 9.99 12.29
C THR A 140 -19.05 8.67 12.69
N ILE A 141 -19.62 8.63 13.89
CA ILE A 141 -20.43 7.52 14.36
C ILE A 141 -21.55 7.33 13.32
N CYS A 142 -21.44 6.27 12.52
CA CYS A 142 -22.54 5.81 11.68
C CYS A 142 -23.44 4.94 12.55
N ASP A 143 -24.26 5.56 13.38
CA ASP A 143 -25.45 4.89 13.87
C ASP A 143 -26.27 4.53 12.63
N GLY A 144 -26.78 3.29 12.56
CA GLY A 144 -27.44 2.72 11.38
C GLY A 144 -28.70 3.46 10.86
N PHE A 145 -28.91 4.71 11.26
CA PHE A 145 -30.01 5.61 10.93
C PHE A 145 -29.50 7.04 10.62
N GLY A 146 -28.70 7.19 9.56
CA GLY A 146 -28.42 8.49 8.94
C GLY A 146 -27.33 9.35 9.60
N CYS A 147 -26.79 10.30 8.83
CA CYS A 147 -25.80 11.27 9.32
C CYS A 147 -26.50 12.32 10.17
N VAL A 148 -26.14 12.42 11.45
CA VAL A 148 -26.38 13.62 12.25
C VAL A 148 -25.03 14.31 12.43
N LEU A 149 -24.95 15.58 12.00
CA LEU A 149 -23.80 16.44 12.26
C LEU A 149 -23.77 16.75 13.76
N SER A 150 -22.64 16.49 14.40
CA SER A 150 -22.24 17.15 15.64
C SER A 150 -21.05 18.05 15.36
#